data_AF-A0A960XTS8-F1
#
_entry.id   AF-A0A960XTS8-F1
#
_cell.length_a   1.000
_cell.length_b   1.000
_cell.length_c   1.000
_cell.angle_alpha   90.00
_cell.angle_beta   90.00
_cell.angle_gamma   90.00
#
_symmetry.space_group_name_H-M   'P 1'
#
loop_
_entity.id
_entity.type
_entity.pdbx_description
1 polymer ?
#
loop_
_entity_poly.entity_id
_entity_poly.type
_entity_poly.pdbx_seq_one_letter_code
_entity_poly.pdbx_strand_id
1 'polypeptide(L)' 'MSAAEVHDDPTHLRFELVEDGKLVFADYLPEGEVLELTHVEADPALRGSGAAGRLMDGLLAIVRRR' A
#
# COMPACT_ATOMS: atom_id res chain seq x y z
N MET A 1 1.61 9.40 -18.24
CA MET A 1 1.60 9.49 -16.77
C MET A 1 2.33 8.26 -16.27
N SER A 2 3.35 8.39 -15.41
CA SER A 2 3.99 7.22 -14.82
C SER A 2 2.94 6.47 -13.99
N ALA A 3 2.85 5.15 -14.14
CA ALA A 3 2.03 4.36 -13.25
C ALA A 3 2.55 4.59 -11.82
N ALA A 4 1.69 4.96 -10.90
CA ALA A 4 2.05 5.12 -9.50
C ALA A 4 2.53 3.76 -8.96
N GLU A 5 3.73 3.73 -8.39
CA GLU A 5 4.36 2.51 -7.86
C GLU A 5 4.14 2.45 -6.35
N VAL A 6 3.84 1.25 -5.84
CA VAL A 6 3.76 1.00 -4.40
C VAL A 6 5.17 1.00 -3.84
N HIS A 7 5.39 1.69 -2.72
CA HIS A 7 6.65 1.65 -2.00
C HIS A 7 6.46 1.16 -0.56
N ASP A 8 7.50 0.52 -0.03
CA ASP A 8 7.58 0.15 1.38
C ASP A 8 8.26 1.27 2.17
N ASP A 9 7.59 1.76 3.21
CA ASP A 9 8.14 2.67 4.21
C ASP A 9 8.29 1.92 5.55
N PRO A 10 9.47 1.31 5.79
CA PRO A 10 9.74 0.59 7.03
C PRO A 10 9.90 1.54 8.24
N THR A 11 10.03 2.85 8.03
CA THR A 11 10.09 3.83 9.12
C THR A 11 8.72 3.99 9.78
N HIS A 12 7.67 3.97 8.97
CA HIS A 12 6.28 4.09 9.43
C HIS A 12 5.54 2.75 9.48
N LEU A 13 6.22 1.65 9.11
CA LEU A 13 5.66 0.31 9.02
C LEU A 13 4.43 0.26 8.10
N ARG A 14 4.57 0.76 6.87
CA ARG A 14 3.48 0.81 5.90
C ARG A 14 3.92 0.69 4.45
N PHE A 15 3.02 0.21 3.62
CA PHE A 15 3.10 0.37 2.17
C PHE A 15 2.28 1.56 1.72
N GLU A 16 2.76 2.29 0.72
CA GLU A 16 2.15 3.52 0.25
C GLU A 16 2.06 3.59 -1.27
N LEU A 17 0.96 4.17 -1.75
CA LEU A 17 0.69 4.48 -3.15
C LEU A 17 0.16 5.91 -3.24
N VAL A 18 0.75 6.73 -4.11
CA VAL A 18 0.23 8.07 -4.42
C VAL A 18 -0.47 8.04 -5.77
N GLU A 19 -1.78 8.16 -5.77
CA GLU A 19 -2.62 8.19 -6.97
C GLU A 19 -3.39 9.52 -7.03
N ASP A 20 -3.37 10.20 -8.18
CA ASP A 20 -3.98 11.52 -8.35
C ASP A 20 -3.56 12.55 -7.26
N GLY A 21 -2.31 12.43 -6.79
CA GLY A 21 -1.77 13.27 -5.72
C GLY A 21 -2.34 12.96 -4.33
N LYS A 22 -3.05 11.85 -4.17
CA LYS A 22 -3.68 11.40 -2.94
C LYS A 22 -3.06 10.10 -2.43
N LEU A 23 -2.96 9.99 -1.11
CA LEU A 23 -2.34 8.85 -0.46
C LEU A 23 -3.33 7.70 -0.31
N VAL A 24 -2.81 6.50 -0.54
CA VAL A 24 -3.39 5.22 -0.16
C VAL A 24 -2.30 4.47 0.58
N PHE A 25 -2.59 3.91 1.75
CA PHE A 25 -1.59 3.18 2.51
C PHE A 25 -2.16 1.96 3.22
N ALA A 26 -1.26 1.04 3.55
CA ALA A 26 -1.52 -0.15 4.34
C ALA A 26 -0.46 -0.28 5.43
N ASP A 27 -0.86 -0.05 6.68
CA ASP A 27 0.00 -0.28 7.85
C ASP A 27 0.18 -1.79 8.07
N TYR A 28 1.36 -2.19 8.54
CA TYR A 28 1.69 -3.57 8.82
C TYR A 28 2.47 -3.75 10.12
N LEU A 29 2.44 -4.97 10.66
CA LEU A 29 3.34 -5.43 11.72
C LEU A 29 4.09 -6.68 11.23
N PRO A 30 5.44 -6.71 11.36
CA PRO A 30 6.20 -7.91 11.05
C PRO A 30 6.10 -8.96 12.16
N GLU A 31 5.69 -10.18 11.80
CA GLU A 31 5.58 -11.34 12.67
C GLU A 31 6.33 -12.53 12.06
N GLY A 32 7.63 -12.61 12.31
CA GLY A 32 8.48 -13.63 11.70
C GLY A 32 8.52 -13.52 10.17
N GLU A 33 8.01 -14.53 9.48
CA GLU A 33 7.92 -14.55 8.01
C GLU A 33 6.60 -13.95 7.47
N VAL A 34 5.72 -13.49 8.35
CA VAL A 34 4.41 -12.92 8.01
C VAL A 34 4.44 -11.40 8.24
N LEU A 35 3.75 -10.66 7.36
CA LEU A 35 3.39 -9.27 7.61
C LEU A 35 1.88 -9.22 7.86
N GLU A 36 1.48 -8.86 9.08
CA GLU A 36 0.08 -8.64 9.43
C GLU A 36 -0.33 -7.24 9.00
N LEU A 37 -1.32 -7.11 8.10
CA LEU A 37 -1.86 -5.81 7.69
C LEU A 37 -2.94 -5.37 8.68
N THR A 38 -2.67 -4.29 9.42
CA THR A 38 -3.51 -3.88 10.55
C THR A 38 -4.52 -2.80 10.16
N HIS A 39 -4.18 -1.96 9.18
CA HIS A 39 -5.03 -0.87 8.70
C HIS A 39 -4.78 -0.61 7.22
N VAL A 40 -5.84 -0.38 6.47
CA VAL A 40 -5.77 -0.01 5.04
C VAL A 40 -6.70 1.16 4.80
N GLU A 41 -6.16 2.23 4.22
CA GLU A 41 -6.90 3.46 3.99
C GLU A 41 -6.55 4.09 2.65
N ALA A 42 -7.57 4.65 2.01
CA ALA A 42 -7.42 5.51 0.84
C ALA A 42 -8.02 6.87 1.19
N ASP A 43 -7.42 7.95 0.68
CA ASP A 43 -8.02 9.29 0.74
C ASP A 43 -9.50 9.22 0.30
N PRO A 44 -10.43 9.88 1.01
CA PRO A 44 -11.85 9.85 0.66
C PRO A 44 -12.17 10.24 -0.79
N ALA A 45 -11.34 11.08 -1.41
CA ALA A 45 -11.48 11.47 -2.81
C ALA A 45 -11.27 10.30 -3.79
N LEU A 46 -10.61 9.21 -3.37
CA LEU A 46 -10.36 8.02 -4.18
C LEU A 46 -11.44 6.93 -3.99
N ARG A 47 -12.51 7.20 -3.24
CA ARG A 47 -13.55 6.19 -3.01
C ARG A 47 -14.18 5.73 -4.33
N GLY A 48 -14.19 4.42 -4.54
CA GLY A 48 -14.75 3.79 -5.75
C GLY A 48 -13.80 3.78 -6.96
N SER A 49 -12.58 4.33 -6.87
CA SER A 49 -11.61 4.31 -7.97
C SER A 49 -10.86 2.97 -8.11
N GLY A 50 -10.93 2.11 -7.10
CA GLY A 50 -10.13 0.88 -7.00
C GLY A 50 -8.70 1.10 -6.49
N ALA A 51 -8.36 2.30 -6.01
CA ALA A 51 -7.03 2.66 -5.51
C ALA A 51 -6.48 1.69 -4.46
N ALA A 52 -7.29 1.31 -3.46
CA ALA A 52 -6.90 0.33 -2.44
C ALA A 52 -6.55 -1.04 -3.04
N GLY A 53 -7.26 -1.49 -4.08
CA GLY A 53 -6.96 -2.74 -4.77
C GLY A 53 -5.58 -2.69 -5.47
N ARG A 54 -5.26 -1.57 -6.12
CA ARG A 54 -3.96 -1.38 -6.77
C ARG A 54 -2.81 -1.31 -5.75
N LEU A 55 -3.04 -0.66 -4.61
CA LEU A 55 -2.09 -0.72 -3.49
C LEU A 55 -1.84 -2.19 -3.10
N MET A 56 -2.91 -2.97 -2.92
CA MET A 56 -2.78 -4.37 -2.49
C MET A 56 -2.04 -5.24 -3.51
N ASP A 57 -2.30 -5.06 -4.80
CA ASP A 57 -1.60 -5.78 -5.86
C ASP A 57 -0.09 -5.45 -5.87
N GLY A 58 0.25 -4.16 -5.73
CA GLY A 58 1.65 -3.72 -5.70
C GLY A 58 2.38 -4.20 -4.44
N LEU A 59 1.75 -4.14 -3.26
CA LEU A 59 2.34 -4.66 -2.02
C LEU A 59 2.63 -6.15 -2.15
N LEU A 60 1.69 -6.95 -2.69
CA LEU A 60 1.89 -8.39 -2.85
C LEU A 60 3.03 -8.69 -3.83
N ALA A 61 3.21 -7.86 -4.86
CA ALA A 61 4.33 -7.98 -5.78
C ALA A 61 5.69 -7.73 -5.09
N ILE A 62 5.74 -6.80 -4.13
CA ILE A 62 6.93 -6.54 -3.30
C ILE A 62 7.20 -7.72 -2.36
N VAL A 63 6.18 -8.15 -1.61
CA VAL A 63 6.31 -9.20 -0.60
C VAL A 63 6.75 -10.53 -1.22
N ARG A 64 6.24 -10.88 -2.41
CA ARG A 64 6.65 -12.11 -3.13
C ARG A 64 8.12 -12.16 -3.55
N ARG A 65 8.83 -11.02 -3.55
CA ARG A 65 10.24 -10.91 -3.96
C ARG A 65 11.19 -10.87 -2.76
N ARG A 66 10.67 -10.79 -1.54
CA ARG A 66 11.44 -10.88 -0.30
C ARG A 66 11.80 -12.34 -0.05
#